data_AF-A0AAV8V9T8-F1
#
_entry.id   AF-A0AAV8V9T8-F1
#
_cell.length_a   1.000
_cell.length_b   1.000
_cell.length_c   1.000
_cell.angle_alpha   90.00
_cell.angle_beta   90.00
_cell.angle_gamma   90.00
#
_symmetry.space_group_name_H-M   'P 1'
#
loop_
_entity.id
_entity.type
_entity.pdbx_description
1 polymer ?
#
loop_
_entity_poly.entity_id
_entity_poly.type
_entity_poly.pdbx_seq_one_letter_code
_entity_poly.pdbx_strand_id
1 'polypeptide(L)'
;MFKHTQDSHCIIKKAENAHNILKTFCHHTWGADPNITLLFYNTLVKSTMDYGSIWYDCRSAISKIKSATPVSHQNHIITDIVKLHSEAARTSKLIYFAWVKGHAGITDNEIVDNLAKEAAENGHYITFKIPASDLFPTFKSKIKTDWQLQYENSVKGTFFRMIHQFVTFIPWFANTSNKHFIKTICRMRSNHALYPQYNNRIGLTDTPYCICNEIADLQHMTLIWLE
;
A
#
# COMPACT_ATOMS: atom_id res chain seq x y z
N MET A 1 3.46 8.56 15.73
CA MET A 1 2.87 7.26 15.31
C MET A 1 1.50 6.95 15.94
N PHE A 2 0.81 7.87 16.64
CA PHE A 2 -0.46 7.55 17.32
C PHE A 2 -1.46 8.70 17.24
N LYS A 3 -2.43 8.60 16.32
CA LYS A 3 -3.71 9.36 16.33
C LYS A 3 -4.88 8.50 15.84
N HIS A 4 -4.62 7.45 15.05
CA HIS A 4 -5.68 6.60 14.48
C HIS A 4 -6.42 5.74 15.52
N THR A 5 -5.80 5.44 16.66
CA THR A 5 -6.35 4.60 17.73
C THR A 5 -7.31 5.32 18.67
N GLN A 6 -7.31 6.66 18.71
CA GLN A 6 -7.99 7.40 19.79
C GLN A 6 -9.52 7.25 19.77
N ASP A 7 -10.15 7.27 18.60
CA ASP A 7 -11.61 7.13 18.49
C ASP A 7 -12.07 5.70 18.81
N SER A 8 -11.37 4.68 18.28
CA SER A 8 -11.63 3.29 18.64
C SER A 8 -11.45 3.05 20.14
N HIS A 9 -10.38 3.58 20.74
CA HIS A 9 -10.16 3.47 22.19
C HIS A 9 -11.23 4.19 22.99
N CYS A 10 -11.73 5.33 22.51
CA CYS A 10 -12.81 6.07 23.16
C CYS A 10 -14.12 5.25 23.17
N ILE A 11 -14.52 4.68 22.03
CA ILE A 11 -15.72 3.83 21.94
C ILE A 11 -15.55 2.59 22.81
N ILE A 12 -14.41 1.89 22.70
CA ILE A 12 -14.14 0.67 23.47
C ILE A 12 -14.20 0.96 24.96
N LYS A 13 -13.55 2.03 25.44
CA LYS A 13 -13.58 2.39 26.86
C LYS A 13 -14.99 2.71 27.37
N LYS A 14 -15.82 3.38 26.56
CA LYS A 14 -17.22 3.62 26.92
C LYS A 14 -18.01 2.31 26.99
N ALA A 15 -17.82 1.42 26.01
CA ALA A 15 -18.45 0.11 25.97
C ALA A 15 -18.00 -0.79 27.15
N GLU A 16 -16.72 -0.76 27.51
CA GLU A 16 -16.17 -1.47 28.68
C GLU A 16 -16.79 -0.97 29.98
N ASN A 17 -16.95 0.34 30.15
CA ASN A 17 -17.63 0.91 31.31
C ASN A 17 -19.09 0.43 31.40
N ALA A 18 -19.82 0.45 30.28
CA ALA A 18 -21.18 -0.06 30.20
C ALA A 18 -21.24 -1.58 30.48
N HIS A 19 -20.26 -2.34 29.99
CA HIS A 19 -20.16 -3.77 30.23
C HIS A 19 -19.82 -4.09 31.69
N ASN A 20 -19.01 -3.28 32.35
CA ASN A 20 -18.72 -3.42 33.78
C ASN A 20 -19.99 -3.17 34.61
N ILE A 21 -20.83 -2.21 34.22
CA ILE A 21 -22.15 -2.03 34.83
C ILE A 21 -23.00 -3.29 34.63
N LEU A 22 -23.08 -3.82 33.41
CA LEU A 22 -23.81 -5.08 33.13
C LEU A 22 -23.32 -6.24 34.04
N LYS A 23 -22.00 -6.40 34.22
CA LYS A 23 -21.42 -7.43 35.10
C LYS A 23 -21.90 -7.33 36.54
N THR A 24 -22.14 -6.12 37.06
CA THR A 24 -22.65 -5.95 38.43
C THR A 24 -24.08 -6.45 38.60
N PHE A 25 -24.92 -6.40 37.55
CA PHE A 25 -26.27 -6.96 37.57
C PHE A 25 -26.31 -8.47 37.36
N CYS A 26 -25.34 -9.01 36.61
CA CYS A 26 -25.25 -10.44 36.36
C CYS A 26 -24.65 -11.24 37.52
N HIS A 27 -24.06 -10.58 38.53
CA HIS A 27 -23.54 -11.21 39.73
C HIS A 27 -24.40 -10.92 40.98
N HIS A 28 -24.16 -11.74 42.01
CA HIS A 28 -24.77 -11.78 43.34
C HIS A 28 -26.01 -12.71 43.44
N THR A 29 -25.70 -14.00 43.62
CA THR A 29 -26.53 -15.11 44.15
C THR A 29 -27.75 -15.59 43.35
N TRP A 30 -28.42 -14.76 42.54
CA TRP A 30 -29.57 -15.20 41.73
C TRP A 30 -29.54 -14.78 40.25
N GLY A 31 -28.52 -14.04 39.80
CA GLY A 31 -28.36 -13.63 38.40
C GLY A 31 -29.50 -12.75 37.88
N ALA A 32 -29.27 -12.03 36.78
CA ALA A 32 -30.36 -11.35 36.07
C ALA A 32 -31.00 -12.32 35.07
N ASP A 33 -32.32 -12.25 34.89
CA ASP A 33 -33.02 -13.00 33.84
C ASP A 33 -32.35 -12.75 32.47
N PRO A 34 -32.20 -13.77 31.60
CA PRO A 34 -31.54 -13.62 30.31
C PRO A 34 -32.13 -12.52 29.43
N ASN A 35 -33.46 -12.31 29.47
CA ASN A 35 -34.11 -11.26 28.66
C ASN A 35 -33.76 -9.88 29.18
N ILE A 36 -33.74 -9.71 30.51
CA ILE A 36 -33.34 -8.45 31.15
C ILE A 36 -31.86 -8.17 30.89
N THR A 37 -31.01 -9.19 30.98
CA THR A 37 -29.58 -9.09 30.67
C THR A 37 -29.35 -8.68 29.20
N LEU A 38 -30.07 -9.30 28.27
CA LEU A 38 -30.01 -8.96 26.85
C LEU A 38 -30.52 -7.53 26.58
N LEU A 39 -31.58 -7.11 27.27
CA LEU A 39 -32.08 -5.74 27.20
C LEU A 39 -31.03 -4.74 27.67
N PHE A 40 -30.37 -4.98 28.81
CA PHE A 40 -29.30 -4.13 29.32
C PHE A 40 -28.08 -4.12 28.39
N TYR A 41 -27.70 -5.27 27.83
CA TYR A 41 -26.64 -5.33 26.82
C TYR A 41 -26.99 -4.45 25.61
N ASN A 42 -28.20 -4.61 25.05
CA ASN A 42 -28.63 -3.86 23.88
C ASN A 42 -28.72 -2.34 24.15
N THR A 43 -29.18 -1.96 25.34
CA THR A 43 -29.42 -0.55 25.70
C THR A 43 -28.19 0.19 26.20
N LEU A 44 -27.23 -0.50 26.83
CA LEU A 44 -26.04 0.12 27.42
C LEU A 44 -24.78 -0.13 26.60
N VAL A 45 -24.51 -1.39 26.23
CA VAL A 45 -23.25 -1.76 25.57
C VAL A 45 -23.38 -1.58 24.06
N LYS A 46 -24.38 -2.21 23.45
CA LYS A 46 -24.59 -2.19 22.00
C LYS A 46 -24.88 -0.76 21.51
N SER A 47 -25.76 -0.03 22.18
CA SER A 47 -26.04 1.38 21.84
C SER A 47 -24.79 2.26 21.83
N THR A 48 -23.83 2.01 22.74
CA THR A 48 -22.57 2.74 22.82
C THR A 48 -21.61 2.39 21.67
N MET A 49 -21.70 1.17 21.15
CA MET A 49 -20.87 0.68 20.05
C MET A 49 -21.46 0.94 18.66
N ASP A 50 -22.78 1.12 18.57
CA ASP A 50 -23.51 1.29 17.31
C ASP A 50 -23.88 2.77 17.05
N TYR A 51 -24.20 3.54 18.08
CA TYR A 51 -24.68 4.90 17.90
C TYR A 51 -23.54 5.90 17.66
N GLY A 52 -23.50 6.46 16.45
CA GLY A 52 -22.51 7.47 16.09
C GLY A 52 -21.11 6.89 15.85
N SER A 53 -20.97 5.59 15.66
CA SER A 53 -19.70 4.90 15.38
C SER A 53 -19.79 4.22 14.03
N ILE A 54 -18.79 4.46 13.17
CA ILE A 54 -18.67 3.81 11.88
C ILE A 54 -17.35 3.04 11.88
N TRP A 55 -17.47 1.73 11.66
CA TRP A 55 -16.36 0.79 11.69
C TRP A 55 -15.93 0.47 10.25
N TYR A 56 -14.62 0.52 9.99
CA TYR A 56 -14.04 0.18 8.70
C TYR A 56 -12.85 -0.77 8.86
N ASP A 57 -12.64 -1.62 7.87
CA ASP A 57 -11.47 -2.49 7.76
C ASP A 57 -10.25 -1.79 7.10
N CYS A 58 -10.49 -0.69 6.37
CA CYS A 58 -9.47 0.04 5.64
C CYS A 58 -8.77 1.12 6.49
N ARG A 59 -7.68 0.73 7.15
CA ARG A 59 -6.87 1.64 8.00
C ARG A 59 -6.34 2.86 7.24
N SER A 60 -5.95 2.69 5.98
CA SER A 60 -5.38 3.77 5.17
C SER A 60 -6.42 4.83 4.81
N ALA A 61 -7.68 4.44 4.56
CA ALA A 61 -8.78 5.35 4.32
C ALA A 61 -9.11 6.19 5.57
N ILE A 62 -9.25 5.55 6.73
CA ILE A 62 -9.46 6.25 8.01
C ILE A 62 -8.32 7.24 8.28
N SER A 63 -7.08 6.82 8.03
CA SER A 63 -5.92 7.69 8.20
C SER A 63 -6.01 8.94 7.33
N LYS A 64 -6.35 8.77 6.05
CA LYS A 64 -6.50 9.89 5.10
C LYS A 64 -7.62 10.84 5.49
N ILE A 65 -8.75 10.33 5.98
CA ILE A 65 -9.89 11.15 6.45
C ILE A 65 -9.46 11.97 7.66
N LYS A 66 -8.80 11.35 8.65
CA LYS A 66 -8.36 12.05 9.88
C LYS A 66 -7.25 13.06 9.65
N SER A 67 -6.38 12.84 8.66
CA SER A 67 -5.30 13.76 8.29
C SER A 67 -5.69 14.73 7.19
N ALA A 68 -6.93 14.68 6.68
CA ALA A 68 -7.37 15.51 5.59
C ALA A 68 -7.32 16.98 6.02
N THR A 69 -6.72 17.81 5.17
CA THR A 69 -6.74 19.26 5.31
C THR A 69 -7.37 19.82 4.04
N PRO A 70 -8.11 20.93 4.09
CA PRO A 70 -8.71 21.51 2.89
C PRO A 70 -7.60 22.08 1.98
N VAL A 71 -7.04 21.23 1.12
CA VAL A 71 -6.01 21.59 0.13
C VAL A 71 -6.56 21.29 -1.28
N SER A 72 -6.23 22.13 -2.26
CA SER A 72 -6.80 22.09 -3.62
C SER A 72 -6.56 20.79 -4.41
N HIS A 73 -5.56 19.99 -4.03
CA HIS A 73 -5.17 18.76 -4.74
C HIS A 73 -5.67 17.46 -4.09
N GLN A 74 -6.54 17.55 -3.07
CA GLN A 74 -7.02 16.37 -2.37
C GLN A 74 -8.10 15.63 -3.16
N ASN A 75 -8.15 14.30 -3.02
CA ASN A 75 -9.22 13.46 -3.56
C ASN A 75 -10.58 14.00 -3.11
N HIS A 76 -11.42 14.41 -4.07
CA HIS A 76 -12.71 15.06 -3.82
C HIS A 76 -13.65 14.20 -2.95
N ILE A 77 -13.57 12.87 -3.04
CA ILE A 77 -14.33 11.95 -2.18
C ILE A 77 -13.98 12.17 -0.71
N ILE A 78 -12.68 12.27 -0.40
CA ILE A 78 -12.22 12.51 0.98
C ILE A 78 -12.68 13.90 1.45
N THR A 79 -12.60 14.90 0.57
CA THR A 79 -13.08 16.25 0.87
C THR A 79 -14.57 16.26 1.20
N ASP A 80 -15.38 15.54 0.44
CA ASP A 80 -16.83 15.47 0.65
C ASP A 80 -17.19 14.70 1.92
N ILE A 81 -16.48 13.60 2.24
CA ILE A 81 -16.63 12.88 3.52
C ILE A 81 -16.32 13.82 4.70
N VAL A 82 -15.24 14.59 4.63
CA VAL A 82 -14.84 15.51 5.71
C VAL A 82 -15.86 16.65 5.88
N LYS A 83 -16.42 17.17 4.78
CA LYS A 83 -17.49 18.18 4.84
C LYS A 83 -18.73 17.61 5.54
N LEU A 84 -19.20 16.43 5.13
CA LEU A 84 -20.36 15.77 5.74
C LEU A 84 -20.12 15.46 7.23
N HIS A 85 -18.92 14.99 7.58
CA HIS A 85 -18.54 14.75 8.97
C HIS A 85 -18.56 16.03 9.81
N SER A 86 -18.04 17.13 9.26
CA SER A 86 -18.05 18.44 9.93
C SER A 86 -19.48 18.99 10.09
N GLU A 87 -20.35 18.79 9.11
CA GLU A 87 -21.76 19.17 9.19
C GLU A 87 -22.53 18.36 10.23
N ALA A 88 -22.28 17.05 10.31
CA ALA A 88 -22.82 16.20 11.38
C ALA A 88 -22.40 16.73 12.76
N ALA A 89 -21.11 17.05 12.94
CA ALA A 89 -20.62 17.61 14.20
C ALA A 89 -21.30 18.94 14.56
N ARG A 90 -21.53 19.83 13.58
CA ARG A 90 -22.25 21.11 13.77
C ARG A 90 -23.70 20.89 14.22
N THR A 91 -24.33 19.79 13.81
CA THR A 91 -25.69 19.41 14.24
C THR A 91 -25.70 18.54 15.50
N SER A 92 -24.61 18.56 16.28
CA SER A 92 -24.43 17.77 17.52
C SER A 92 -24.50 16.24 17.31
N LYS A 93 -24.30 15.77 16.08
CA LYS A 93 -24.17 14.34 15.76
C LYS A 93 -22.70 13.99 15.77
N LEU A 94 -22.25 13.37 16.86
CA LEU A 94 -20.87 12.90 16.98
C LEU A 94 -20.70 11.59 16.21
N ILE A 95 -19.85 11.62 15.18
CA ILE A 95 -19.50 10.46 14.38
C ILE A 95 -18.04 10.09 14.63
N TYR A 96 -17.80 8.85 15.06
CA TYR A 96 -16.50 8.29 15.35
C TYR A 96 -16.10 7.28 14.28
N PHE A 97 -14.89 7.42 13.74
CA PHE A 97 -14.32 6.49 12.78
C PHE A 97 -13.42 5.48 13.49
N ALA A 98 -13.85 4.22 13.54
CA ALA A 98 -13.15 3.14 14.20
C ALA A 98 -12.63 2.11 13.20
N TRP A 99 -11.47 1.53 13.48
CA TRP A 99 -10.87 0.49 12.63
C TRP A 99 -11.10 -0.91 13.23
N VAL A 100 -11.51 -1.85 12.40
CA VAL A 100 -11.51 -3.29 12.68
C VAL A 100 -10.55 -4.02 11.76
N LYS A 101 -10.09 -5.21 12.16
CA LYS A 101 -9.29 -6.04 11.28
C LYS A 101 -10.21 -6.73 10.27
N GLY A 102 -9.94 -6.54 8.98
CA GLY A 102 -10.60 -7.31 7.91
C GLY A 102 -10.23 -8.81 7.97
N HIS A 103 -11.13 -9.66 7.50
CA HIS A 103 -10.97 -11.13 7.47
C HIS A 103 -10.62 -11.75 8.83
N ALA A 104 -11.21 -11.21 9.90
CA ALA A 104 -10.94 -11.64 11.28
C ALA A 104 -12.07 -12.51 11.87
N GLY A 105 -13.04 -12.98 11.08
CA GLY A 105 -14.21 -13.70 11.60
C GLY A 105 -15.29 -12.79 12.20
N ILE A 106 -15.23 -11.47 11.97
CA ILE A 106 -16.24 -10.53 12.45
C ILE A 106 -17.41 -10.58 11.48
N THR A 107 -18.50 -11.24 11.88
CA THR A 107 -19.65 -11.55 11.03
C THR A 107 -20.20 -10.33 10.29
N ASP A 108 -20.43 -9.21 10.97
CA ASP A 108 -20.98 -8.00 10.34
C ASP A 108 -20.02 -7.38 9.32
N ASN A 109 -18.71 -7.40 9.60
CA ASN A 109 -17.71 -6.91 8.64
C ASN A 109 -17.63 -7.83 7.41
N GLU A 110 -17.69 -9.14 7.61
CA GLU A 110 -17.66 -10.12 6.52
C GLU A 110 -18.90 -10.03 5.63
N ILE A 111 -20.08 -9.77 6.21
CA ILE A 111 -21.31 -9.50 5.46
C ILE A 111 -21.13 -8.25 4.59
N VAL A 112 -20.65 -7.14 5.17
CA VAL A 112 -20.44 -5.89 4.42
C VAL A 112 -19.38 -6.06 3.33
N ASP A 113 -18.28 -6.78 3.60
CA ASP A 113 -17.24 -7.08 2.62
C ASP A 113 -17.79 -7.90 1.44
N ASN A 114 -18.62 -8.90 1.72
CA ASN A 114 -19.25 -9.73 0.69
C ASN A 114 -20.26 -8.93 -0.14
N LEU A 115 -21.09 -8.10 0.50
CA LEU A 115 -22.02 -7.20 -0.20
C LEU A 115 -21.27 -6.19 -1.07
N ALA A 116 -20.14 -5.65 -0.61
CA ALA A 116 -19.31 -4.74 -1.38
C ALA A 116 -18.68 -5.43 -2.61
N LYS A 117 -18.24 -6.69 -2.48
CA LYS A 117 -17.75 -7.50 -3.61
C LYS A 117 -18.86 -7.79 -4.62
N GLU A 118 -20.02 -8.23 -4.15
CA GLU A 118 -21.17 -8.48 -5.00
C GLU A 118 -21.60 -7.22 -5.76
N ALA A 119 -21.61 -6.06 -5.09
CA ALA A 119 -21.89 -4.77 -5.73
C ALA A 119 -20.80 -4.37 -6.74
N ALA A 120 -19.54 -4.73 -6.52
CA ALA A 120 -18.46 -4.46 -7.47
C ALA A 120 -18.56 -5.33 -8.74
N GLU A 121 -19.07 -6.56 -8.62
CA GLU A 121 -19.19 -7.51 -9.74
C GLU A 121 -20.52 -7.39 -10.48
N ASN A 122 -21.63 -7.30 -9.75
CA ASN A 122 -23.00 -7.39 -10.26
C ASN A 122 -23.84 -6.13 -10.00
N GLY A 123 -23.26 -5.11 -9.34
CA GLY A 123 -24.00 -3.90 -8.98
C GLY A 123 -24.27 -2.96 -10.16
N HIS A 124 -25.11 -1.96 -9.91
CA HIS A 124 -25.41 -0.93 -10.89
C HIS A 124 -24.29 0.12 -10.94
N TYR A 125 -23.88 0.49 -12.15
CA TYR A 125 -22.93 1.57 -12.36
C TYR A 125 -23.56 2.91 -11.96
N ILE A 126 -23.02 3.52 -10.91
CA ILE A 126 -23.34 4.89 -10.55
C ILE A 126 -22.48 5.86 -11.38
N THR A 127 -23.08 6.93 -11.88
CA THR A 127 -22.33 8.04 -12.50
C THR A 127 -21.64 8.83 -11.38
N PHE A 128 -20.47 8.35 -10.98
CA PHE A 128 -19.66 8.96 -9.94
C PHE A 128 -18.32 9.41 -10.54
N LYS A 129 -17.88 10.63 -10.21
CA LYS A 129 -16.61 11.15 -10.71
C LYS A 129 -15.48 10.39 -10.03
N ILE A 130 -14.67 9.65 -10.78
CA ILE A 130 -13.55 8.91 -10.22
C ILE A 130 -12.34 9.87 -10.07
N PRO A 131 -11.66 9.90 -8.92
CA PRO A 131 -10.42 10.64 -8.76
C PRO A 131 -9.37 10.17 -9.78
N ALA A 132 -8.69 11.11 -10.44
CA ALA A 132 -7.64 10.76 -11.41
C ALA A 132 -6.51 9.91 -10.80
N SER A 133 -6.26 10.07 -9.50
CA SER A 133 -5.31 9.25 -8.73
C SER A 133 -5.58 7.75 -8.82
N ASP A 134 -6.85 7.38 -8.95
CA ASP A 134 -7.29 5.98 -8.88
C ASP A 134 -7.08 5.28 -10.24
N LEU A 135 -6.88 6.05 -11.31
CA LEU A 135 -6.53 5.53 -12.63
C LEU A 135 -5.02 5.32 -12.80
N PHE A 136 -4.17 5.96 -11.99
CA PHE A 136 -2.72 5.84 -12.10
C PHE A 136 -2.19 4.40 -11.97
N PRO A 137 -2.67 3.54 -11.06
CA PRO A 137 -2.25 2.14 -11.00
C PRO A 137 -2.49 1.39 -12.30
N THR A 138 -3.67 1.59 -12.92
CA THR A 138 -4.05 0.98 -14.20
C THR A 138 -3.13 1.43 -15.32
N PHE A 139 -2.89 2.75 -15.45
CA PHE A 139 -1.96 3.27 -16.44
C PHE A 139 -0.53 2.77 -16.21
N LYS A 140 -0.07 2.78 -14.96
CA LYS A 140 1.27 2.30 -14.61
C LYS A 140 1.45 0.82 -14.95
N SER A 141 0.43 0.00 -14.74
CA SER A 141 0.42 -1.41 -15.13
C SER A 141 0.52 -1.56 -16.64
N LYS A 142 -0.34 -0.86 -17.41
CA LYS A 142 -0.32 -0.91 -18.88
C LYS A 142 1.01 -0.44 -19.46
N ILE A 143 1.54 0.70 -18.99
CA ILE A 143 2.84 1.24 -19.40
C ILE A 143 3.95 0.23 -19.12
N LYS A 144 3.94 -0.43 -17.96
CA LYS A 144 4.96 -1.44 -17.64
C LYS A 144 4.89 -2.63 -18.58
N THR A 145 3.69 -3.14 -18.87
CA THR A 145 3.49 -4.25 -19.81
C THR A 145 3.96 -3.89 -21.22
N ASP A 146 3.59 -2.71 -21.71
CA ASP A 146 4.00 -2.24 -23.03
C ASP A 146 5.51 -2.03 -23.11
N TRP A 147 6.10 -1.47 -22.07
CA TRP A 147 7.56 -1.29 -21.98
C TRP A 147 8.28 -2.64 -21.95
N GLN A 148 7.77 -3.62 -21.19
CA GLN A 148 8.32 -4.98 -21.15
C GLN A 148 8.28 -5.63 -22.53
N LEU A 149 7.16 -5.54 -23.25
CA LEU A 149 7.02 -6.12 -24.60
C LEU A 149 8.00 -5.47 -25.60
N GLN A 150 8.14 -4.15 -25.57
CA GLN A 150 9.12 -3.45 -26.41
C GLN A 150 10.55 -3.84 -26.05
N TYR A 151 10.82 -4.03 -24.76
CA TYR A 151 12.14 -4.39 -24.26
C TYR A 151 12.56 -5.81 -24.69
N GLU A 152 11.63 -6.77 -24.65
CA GLU A 152 11.83 -8.15 -25.11
C GLU A 152 12.06 -8.23 -26.62
N ASN A 153 11.25 -7.51 -27.39
CA ASN A 153 11.32 -7.49 -28.85
C ASN A 153 12.46 -6.64 -29.42
N SER A 154 13.21 -5.93 -28.57
CA SER A 154 14.30 -5.07 -29.03
C SER A 154 15.52 -5.87 -29.48
N VAL A 155 16.00 -5.57 -30.69
CA VAL A 155 17.28 -6.07 -31.22
C VAL A 155 18.50 -5.46 -30.53
N LYS A 156 18.30 -4.36 -29.79
CA LYS A 156 19.36 -3.67 -29.04
C LYS A 156 19.39 -4.13 -27.57
N GLY A 157 20.56 -4.01 -26.94
CA GLY A 157 20.71 -4.26 -25.51
C GLY A 157 20.54 -5.73 -25.10
N THR A 158 20.76 -6.68 -26.02
CA THR A 158 20.63 -8.13 -25.79
C THR A 158 21.43 -8.60 -24.57
N PHE A 159 22.68 -8.16 -24.44
CA PHE A 159 23.52 -8.47 -23.28
C PHE A 159 22.92 -7.95 -21.96
N PHE A 160 22.48 -6.69 -21.94
CA PHE A 160 21.86 -6.11 -20.75
C PHE A 160 20.57 -6.87 -20.38
N ARG A 161 19.79 -7.30 -21.38
CA ARG A 161 18.57 -8.09 -21.18
C ARG A 161 18.80 -9.50 -20.63
N MET A 162 19.93 -10.13 -20.94
CA MET A 162 20.30 -11.41 -20.31
C MET A 162 20.43 -11.29 -18.79
N ILE A 163 20.94 -10.15 -18.30
CA ILE A 163 21.17 -9.87 -16.88
C ILE A 163 19.93 -9.24 -16.23
N HIS A 164 19.13 -8.49 -17.00
CA HIS A 164 17.97 -7.76 -16.51
C HIS A 164 16.74 -8.09 -17.36
N GLN A 165 16.11 -9.22 -17.08
CA GLN A 165 15.01 -9.74 -17.91
C GLN A 165 13.73 -8.89 -17.80
N PHE A 166 13.51 -8.21 -16.67
CA PHE A 166 12.29 -7.46 -16.40
C PHE A 166 12.56 -5.97 -16.22
N VAL A 167 11.76 -5.13 -16.88
CA VAL A 167 11.80 -3.68 -16.75
C VAL A 167 11.31 -3.23 -15.37
N THR A 168 11.96 -2.21 -14.84
CA THR A 168 11.67 -1.66 -13.51
C THR A 168 11.58 -0.14 -13.59
N PHE A 169 10.55 0.45 -12.98
CA PHE A 169 10.42 1.91 -12.90
C PHE A 169 11.47 2.55 -12.00
N ILE A 170 11.98 1.78 -11.03
CA ILE A 170 12.99 2.22 -10.07
C ILE A 170 14.32 1.60 -10.51
N PRO A 171 15.35 2.41 -10.81
CA PRO A 171 16.64 1.87 -11.20
C PRO A 171 17.30 1.13 -10.03
N TRP A 172 18.14 0.14 -10.33
CA TRP A 172 18.87 -0.65 -9.32
C TRP A 172 19.74 0.21 -8.37
N PHE A 173 20.15 1.40 -8.82
CA PHE A 173 20.98 2.34 -8.06
C PHE A 173 20.18 3.43 -7.33
N ALA A 174 18.86 3.31 -7.20
CA ALA A 174 18.02 4.36 -6.60
C ALA A 174 18.47 4.79 -5.19
N ASN A 175 19.06 3.87 -4.42
CA ASN A 175 19.57 4.13 -3.06
C ASN A 175 21.10 4.30 -3.01
N THR A 176 21.77 4.49 -4.15
CA THR A 176 23.23 4.68 -4.23
C THR A 176 23.55 6.10 -4.68
N SER A 177 24.46 6.78 -3.95
CA SER A 177 24.88 8.16 -4.27
C SER A 177 26.21 8.24 -5.04
N ASN A 178 27.02 7.18 -5.03
CA ASN A 178 28.33 7.16 -5.69
C ASN A 178 28.19 7.08 -7.23
N LYS A 179 28.26 8.24 -7.89
CA LYS A 179 28.14 8.36 -9.35
C LYS A 179 29.20 7.59 -10.13
N HIS A 180 30.44 7.53 -9.64
CA HIS A 180 31.53 6.82 -10.32
C HIS A 180 31.27 5.31 -10.32
N PHE A 181 30.89 4.76 -9.17
CA PHE A 181 30.50 3.37 -9.02
C PHE A 181 29.32 3.02 -9.94
N ILE A 182 28.24 3.83 -9.93
CA ILE A 182 27.08 3.62 -10.80
C ILE A 182 27.48 3.59 -12.27
N LYS A 183 28.32 4.53 -12.71
CA LYS A 183 28.81 4.60 -14.10
C LYS A 183 29.59 3.34 -14.49
N THR A 184 30.48 2.87 -13.63
CA THR A 184 31.26 1.66 -13.86
C THR A 184 30.35 0.43 -13.98
N ILE A 185 29.43 0.25 -13.03
CA ILE A 185 28.48 -0.88 -13.05
C ILE A 185 27.53 -0.80 -14.26
N CYS A 186 27.01 0.37 -14.63
CA CYS A 186 26.18 0.50 -15.83
C CYS A 186 26.94 0.15 -17.09
N ARG A 187 28.21 0.57 -17.23
CA ARG A 187 29.07 0.17 -18.35
C ARG A 187 29.28 -1.34 -18.39
N MET A 188 29.56 -1.97 -17.26
CA MET A 188 29.69 -3.44 -17.16
C MET A 188 28.39 -4.15 -17.58
N ARG A 189 27.25 -3.73 -17.02
CA ARG A 189 25.92 -4.31 -17.32
C ARG A 189 25.52 -4.15 -18.78
N SER A 190 26.03 -3.15 -19.48
CA SER A 190 25.79 -2.93 -20.91
C SER A 190 26.89 -3.51 -21.82
N ASN A 191 27.84 -4.28 -21.29
CA ASN A 191 28.99 -4.83 -22.02
C ASN A 191 29.91 -3.78 -22.66
N HIS A 192 30.04 -2.62 -22.00
CA HIS A 192 30.79 -1.44 -22.46
C HIS A 192 31.79 -0.94 -21.41
N ALA A 193 32.25 -1.81 -20.52
CA ALA A 193 33.32 -1.46 -19.58
C ALA A 193 34.66 -1.41 -20.32
N LEU A 194 35.58 -0.57 -19.83
CA LEU A 194 36.86 -0.27 -20.50
C LEU A 194 37.91 -1.37 -20.26
N TYR A 195 37.56 -2.62 -20.52
CA TYR A 195 38.50 -3.74 -20.51
C TYR A 195 39.18 -3.90 -21.89
N PRO A 196 40.39 -4.48 -21.96
CA PRO A 196 41.19 -4.51 -23.19
C PRO A 196 40.45 -5.03 -24.43
N GLN A 197 39.62 -6.08 -24.29
CA GLN A 197 38.82 -6.58 -25.42
C GLN A 197 37.81 -5.53 -25.95
N TYR A 198 37.16 -4.77 -25.07
CA TYR A 198 36.23 -3.71 -25.47
C TYR A 198 37.00 -2.53 -26.09
N ASN A 199 38.11 -2.11 -25.46
CA ASN A 199 38.95 -1.02 -25.96
C ASN A 199 39.48 -1.31 -27.38
N ASN A 200 39.90 -2.56 -27.63
CA ASN A 200 40.31 -2.99 -28.96
C ASN A 200 39.17 -2.93 -29.98
N ARG A 201 37.98 -3.40 -29.60
CA ARG A 201 36.77 -3.34 -30.45
C ARG A 201 36.42 -1.91 -30.87
N ILE A 202 36.65 -0.91 -30.01
CA ILE A 202 36.37 0.50 -30.31
C ILE A 202 37.59 1.27 -30.85
N GLY A 203 38.71 0.59 -31.09
CA GLY A 203 39.91 1.17 -31.70
C GLY A 203 40.78 2.01 -30.75
N LEU A 204 40.66 1.82 -29.43
CA LEU A 204 41.52 2.50 -28.44
C LEU A 204 42.82 1.74 -28.14
N THR A 205 42.87 0.43 -28.40
CA THR A 205 44.06 -0.41 -28.18
C THR A 205 44.27 -1.37 -29.35
N ASP A 206 45.51 -1.68 -29.67
CA ASP A 206 45.84 -2.59 -30.78
C ASP A 206 45.61 -4.06 -30.44
N THR A 207 45.53 -4.41 -29.15
CA THR A 207 45.37 -5.79 -28.67
C THR A 207 44.18 -5.94 -27.71
N PRO A 208 43.48 -7.09 -27.73
CA PRO A 208 42.42 -7.43 -26.76
C PRO A 208 42.93 -8.20 -25.52
N TYR A 209 44.24 -8.42 -25.41
CA TYR A 209 44.84 -9.31 -24.42
C TYR A 209 45.15 -8.61 -23.08
N CYS A 210 45.05 -9.37 -22.00
CA CYS A 210 45.46 -8.99 -20.65
C CYS A 210 46.96 -9.25 -20.43
N ILE A 211 47.50 -8.77 -19.31
CA ILE A 211 48.88 -9.06 -18.86
C ILE A 211 49.17 -10.54 -18.63
N CYS A 212 48.14 -11.35 -18.34
CA CYS A 212 48.24 -12.80 -18.24
C CYS A 212 48.11 -13.51 -19.60
N ASN A 213 48.11 -12.74 -20.69
CA ASN A 213 48.07 -13.21 -22.08
C ASN A 213 46.75 -13.89 -22.53
N GLU A 214 45.69 -13.77 -21.73
CA GLU A 214 44.32 -14.19 -22.08
C GLU A 214 43.48 -13.03 -22.63
N ILE A 215 42.39 -13.35 -23.34
CA ILE A 215 41.46 -12.31 -23.84
C ILE A 215 40.77 -11.65 -22.65
N ALA A 216 40.92 -10.33 -22.53
CA ALA A 216 40.42 -9.59 -21.38
C ALA A 216 38.97 -9.14 -21.60
N ASP A 217 38.03 -10.08 -21.47
CA ASP A 217 36.59 -9.81 -21.49
C ASP A 217 36.04 -9.46 -20.10
N LEU A 218 34.72 -9.20 -20.00
CA LEU A 218 34.11 -8.85 -18.71
C LEU A 218 34.28 -9.98 -17.68
N GLN A 219 34.18 -11.24 -18.08
CA GLN A 219 34.29 -12.39 -17.18
C GLN A 219 35.71 -12.50 -16.63
N HIS A 220 36.72 -12.40 -17.51
CA HIS A 220 38.13 -12.34 -17.16
C HIS A 220 38.42 -11.23 -16.14
N MET A 221 37.88 -10.04 -16.38
CA MET A 221 38.06 -8.90 -15.48
C MET A 221 37.26 -9.01 -14.17
N THR A 222 36.20 -9.83 -14.09
CA THR A 222 35.48 -10.07 -12.84
C THR A 222 36.06 -11.21 -12.00
N LEU A 223 36.69 -12.20 -12.65
CA LEU A 223 37.25 -13.38 -11.97
C LEU A 223 38.66 -13.13 -11.44
N ILE A 224 39.49 -12.32 -12.12
CA ILE A 224 40.82 -11.93 -11.62
C ILE A 224 40.76 -11.13 -10.31
N TRP A 225 39.61 -10.53 -9.99
CA TRP A 225 39.43 -9.73 -8.76
C TRP A 225 38.90 -10.54 -7.57
N LEU A 226 38.71 -11.86 -7.73
CA LEU A 226 38.25 -12.78 -6.67
C LEU A 226 39.35 -13.71 -6.14
N GLU A 227 40.57 -13.59 -6.67
CA GLU A 227 41.81 -14.21 -6.15
C GLU A 227 42.71 -13.14 -5.52
#